data_AF-A0AAU7THR4-F1
#
_entry.id   AF-A0AAU7THR4-F1
#
_cell.length_a   1.000
_cell.length_b   1.000
_cell.length_c   1.000
_cell.angle_alpha   90.00
_cell.angle_beta   90.00
_cell.angle_gamma   90.00
#
_symmetry.space_group_name_H-M   'P 1'
#
loop_
_entity.id
_entity.type
_entity.pdbx_description
1 polymer ?
#
loop_
_entity_poly.entity_id
_entity_poly.type
_entity_poly.pdbx_seq_one_letter_code
_entity_poly.pdbx_strand_id
1 'polypeptide(L)' 'MTEFEPGTELVSRLPLPSHVVVHADGKWRRGWLIGRDHEESGWTALVQYEGDDGNERTERLPADRIALPTSEGPTEQAS' A
#
# COMPACT_ATOMS: atom_id res chain seq x y z
N MET A 1 3.61 17.72 -2.08
CA MET A 1 2.72 16.55 -1.98
C MET A 1 3.03 15.71 -3.19
N THR A 2 3.75 14.62 -3.01
CA THR A 2 4.00 13.64 -4.08
C THR A 2 2.72 12.83 -4.22
N GLU A 3 2.07 12.89 -5.38
CA GLU A 3 0.76 12.28 -5.60
C GLU A 3 0.93 10.78 -5.89
N PHE A 4 0.27 9.95 -5.10
CA PHE A 4 0.17 8.52 -5.29
C PHE A 4 -1.15 8.22 -6.01
N GLU A 5 -1.10 7.61 -7.19
CA GLU A 5 -2.33 7.17 -7.87
C GLU A 5 -2.73 5.77 -7.37
N PRO A 6 -3.91 5.63 -6.72
CA PRO A 6 -4.36 4.33 -6.27
C PRO A 6 -4.85 3.47 -7.42
N GLY A 7 -4.54 2.17 -7.38
CA GLY A 7 -4.76 1.28 -8.51
C GLY A 7 -5.49 0.00 -8.14
N THR A 8 -6.70 -0.19 -8.67
CA THR A 8 -7.41 -1.47 -8.58
C THR A 8 -6.62 -2.61 -9.26
N GLU A 9 -5.98 -2.31 -10.40
CA GLU A 9 -5.15 -3.26 -11.13
C GLU A 9 -3.87 -3.64 -10.37
N LEU A 10 -3.31 -2.71 -9.58
CA LEU A 10 -2.12 -2.92 -8.77
C LEU A 10 -2.34 -4.06 -7.76
N VAL A 11 -3.41 -3.99 -6.96
CA VAL A 11 -3.69 -5.00 -5.93
C VAL A 11 -3.84 -6.39 -6.56
N SER A 12 -4.47 -6.48 -7.73
CA SER A 12 -4.68 -7.75 -8.43
C SER A 12 -3.40 -8.43 -8.93
N ARG A 13 -2.31 -7.66 -9.15
CA ARG A 13 -1.09 -8.16 -9.83
C ARG A 13 0.16 -8.22 -8.97
N LEU A 14 0.25 -7.44 -7.89
CA LEU A 14 1.48 -7.42 -7.08
C LEU A 14 1.81 -8.78 -6.46
N PRO A 15 3.07 -9.20 -6.41
CA PRO A 15 3.45 -10.40 -5.67
C PRO A 15 3.14 -10.22 -4.17
N LEU A 16 2.91 -11.32 -3.45
CA LEU A 16 2.72 -11.26 -2.01
C LEU A 16 3.92 -11.88 -1.28
N PRO A 17 4.47 -11.23 -0.25
CA PRO A 17 4.18 -9.85 0.18
C PRO A 17 4.80 -8.80 -0.77
N SER A 18 4.25 -7.58 -0.81
CA SER A 18 4.81 -6.42 -1.55
C SER A 18 4.77 -5.12 -0.75
N HIS A 19 5.76 -4.26 -0.95
CA HIS A 19 5.74 -2.89 -0.43
C HIS A 19 4.71 -2.04 -1.17
N VAL A 20 3.89 -1.32 -0.40
CA VAL A 20 2.86 -0.41 -0.89
C VAL A 20 2.84 0.86 -0.04
N VAL A 21 2.08 1.84 -0.49
CA VAL A 21 1.68 2.99 0.33
C VAL A 21 0.16 2.92 0.50
N VAL A 22 -0.29 3.04 1.74
CA VAL A 22 -1.70 2.93 2.14
C VAL A 22 -2.22 4.28 2.61
N HIS A 23 -3.46 4.62 2.23
CA HIS A 23 -4.15 5.80 2.73
C HIS A 23 -4.98 5.43 3.97
N ALA A 24 -4.46 5.78 5.15
CA ALA A 24 -5.06 5.49 6.45
C ALA A 24 -4.97 6.72 7.37
N ASP A 25 -6.01 6.94 8.18
CA ASP A 25 -6.14 8.11 9.06
C ASP A 25 -5.87 9.46 8.35
N GLY A 26 -6.30 9.58 7.09
CA GLY A 26 -6.13 10.79 6.28
C GLY A 26 -4.70 11.06 5.80
N LYS A 27 -3.80 10.08 5.89
CA LYS A 27 -2.40 10.19 5.46
C LYS A 27 -1.98 8.98 4.64
N TRP A 28 -1.06 9.20 3.71
CA TRP A 28 -0.37 8.12 3.01
C TRP A 28 0.80 7.62 3.84
N ARG A 29 0.88 6.31 4.07
CA ARG A 29 1.94 5.66 4.88
C ARG A 29 2.50 4.45 4.17
N ARG A 30 3.77 4.15 4.42
CA ARG A 30 4.38 2.91 3.93
C ARG A 30 3.76 1.72 4.66
N GLY A 31 3.55 0.65 3.91
CA GLY A 31 3.03 -0.59 4.45
C GLY A 31 3.34 -1.78 3.53
N TRP A 32 2.78 -2.91 3.90
CA TRP A 32 2.90 -4.17 3.19
C TRP A 32 1.53 -4.63 2.72
N LEU A 33 1.44 -4.99 1.45
CA LEU A 33 0.36 -5.81 0.92
C LEU A 33 0.69 -7.26 1.23
N ILE A 34 -0.10 -7.90 2.08
CA ILE A 34 0.15 -9.27 2.57
C ILE A 34 -0.93 -10.27 2.16
N GLY A 35 -2.07 -9.78 1.66
CA GLY A 35 -3.16 -10.59 1.15
C GLY A 35 -4.08 -9.80 0.24
N ARG A 36 -4.93 -10.49 -0.54
CA ARG A 36 -5.92 -9.86 -1.40
C ARG A 36 -7.09 -10.81 -1.66
N ASP A 37 -8.27 -10.23 -1.75
CA ASP A 37 -9.54 -10.89 -2.05
C ASP A 37 -10.27 -10.09 -3.14
N HIS A 38 -10.99 -10.78 -4.03
CA HIS A 38 -11.84 -10.16 -5.05
C HIS A 38 -13.29 -10.49 -4.77
N GLU A 39 -14.10 -9.46 -4.51
CA GLU A 39 -15.54 -9.57 -4.27
C GLU A 39 -16.32 -8.78 -5.33
N GLU A 40 -17.65 -8.84 -5.29
CA GLU A 40 -18.54 -8.11 -6.21
C GLU A 40 -18.24 -6.60 -6.23
N SER A 41 -17.83 -6.05 -5.09
CA SER A 41 -17.48 -4.63 -4.91
C SER A 41 -16.06 -4.28 -5.40
N GLY A 42 -15.29 -5.25 -5.88
CA GLY A 42 -13.93 -5.09 -6.37
C GLY A 42 -12.86 -5.72 -5.48
N TRP A 43 -11.61 -5.28 -5.66
CA TRP A 43 -10.46 -5.80 -4.93
C TRP A 43 -10.32 -5.17 -3.55
N THR A 44 -10.19 -6.02 -2.54
CA THR A 44 -9.81 -5.65 -1.19
C THR A 44 -8.46 -6.28 -0.86
N ALA A 45 -7.62 -5.54 -0.18
CA ALA A 45 -6.29 -5.97 0.22
C ALA A 45 -6.18 -6.08 1.73
N LEU A 46 -5.49 -7.11 2.20
CA LEU A 46 -5.01 -7.18 3.57
C LEU A 46 -3.64 -6.49 3.61
N VAL A 47 -3.54 -5.43 4.40
CA VAL A 47 -2.34 -4.62 4.54
C VAL A 47 -1.86 -4.57 5.98
N GLN A 48 -0.54 -4.41 6.16
CA GLN A 48 0.09 -4.16 7.45
C GLN A 48 0.90 -2.86 7.39
N TYR A 49 0.71 -1.97 8.36
CA TYR A 49 1.36 -0.65 8.39
C TYR A 49 1.44 -0.08 9.81
N GLU A 50 2.30 0.91 10.03
CA GLU A 50 2.38 1.63 11.31
C GLU A 50 1.38 2.80 11.35
N GLY A 51 0.56 2.87 12.39
CA GLY A 51 -0.38 3.95 12.64
C GLY A 51 0.29 5.22 13.20
N ASP A 52 -0.46 6.32 13.31
CA ASP A 52 0.02 7.57 13.94
C ASP A 52 0.38 7.39 15.43
N ASP A 53 -0.14 6.35 16.06
CA ASP A 53 0.15 5.95 17.44
C ASP A 53 1.44 5.13 17.58
N GLY A 54 2.14 4.87 16.47
CA GLY A 54 3.34 4.03 16.43
C GLY A 54 3.03 2.54 16.57
N ASN A 55 1.75 2.14 16.57
CA ASN A 55 1.34 0.75 16.65
C ASN A 55 1.19 0.15 15.25
N GLU A 56 1.61 -1.10 15.11
CA GLU A 56 1.35 -1.86 13.90
C GLU A 56 -0.13 -2.22 13.80
N ARG A 57 -0.70 -2.03 12.60
CA ARG A 57 -2.08 -2.38 12.27
C ARG A 57 -2.09 -3.36 11.11
N THR A 58 -2.98 -4.33 11.18
CA THR A 58 -3.30 -5.24 10.07
C THR A 58 -4.77 -5.09 9.73
N GLU A 59 -5.07 -4.59 8.53
CA GLU A 59 -6.43 -4.18 8.16
C GLU A 59 -6.75 -4.49 6.71
N ARG A 60 -8.05 -4.57 6.41
CA ARG A 60 -8.56 -4.66 5.05
C ARG A 60 -8.84 -3.26 4.51
N LEU A 61 -8.22 -2.92 3.38
CA LEU A 61 -8.47 -1.67 2.68
C LEU A 61 -8.91 -1.94 1.24
N PRO A 62 -9.83 -1.12 0.69
CA PRO A 62 -10.19 -1.21 -0.70
C PRO A 62 -9.01 -0.72 -1.57
N ALA A 63 -8.91 -1.22 -2.79
CA ALA A 63 -7.74 -0.98 -3.64
C ALA A 63 -7.52 0.51 -4.01
N ASP A 64 -8.56 1.35 -3.96
CA ASP A 64 -8.48 2.80 -4.15
C ASP A 64 -7.74 3.53 -3.02
N ARG A 65 -7.37 2.83 -1.94
CA ARG A 65 -6.51 3.35 -0.85
C ARG A 65 -5.09 2.82 -0.89
N ILE A 66 -4.70 2.15 -1.98
CA ILE A 66 -3.41 1.48 -2.08
C ILE A 66 -2.72 1.89 -3.36
N ALA A 67 -1.47 2.33 -3.21
CA ALA A 67 -0.63 2.77 -4.30
C ALA A 67 0.77 2.13 -4.20
N LEU A 68 1.53 2.21 -5.29
CA LEU A 68 2.94 1.85 -5.27
C LEU A 68 3.74 2.97 -4.58
N PRO A 69 4.79 2.66 -3.82
CA PRO A 69 5.76 3.67 -3.45
C PRO A 69 6.30 4.32 -4.72
N THR A 70 6.36 5.65 -4.77
CA THR A 70 6.99 6.36 -5.88
C THR A 70 8.44 5.90 -5.96
N SER A 71 8.96 5.72 -7.17
CA SER A 71 10.38 5.44 -7.40
C SER A 71 11.22 6.70 -7.14
N GLU A 72 11.14 7.27 -5.95
CA GLU A 72 12.22 8.11 -5.41
C GLU A 72 13.14 7.18 -4.61
N GLY A 73 13.79 6.26 -5.33
CA GLY A 73 14.94 5.57 -4.76
C GLY A 73 16.07 6.59 -4.61
N PRO A 74 16.84 6.59 -3.51
CA PRO A 74 18.19 7.10 -3.62
C PRO A 74 18.89 6.23 -4.69
N THR A 75 19.45 6.86 -5.72
CA THR A 75 20.61 6.29 -6.39
C THR A 75 21.69 6.18 -5.34
N GLU A 76 21.70 5.10 -4.57
CA GLU A 76 22.89 4.65 -3.85
C GLU A 76 23.87 4.16 -4.92
N GLN A 77 24.57 5.12 -5.56
CA GLN A 77 25.91 4.84 -6.06
C GLN A 77 26.73 4.47 -4.84
N ALA A 78 26.94 3.16 -4.66
CA ALA A 78 28.03 2.67 -3.84
C ALA A 78 29.31 3.37 -4.29
N SER A 79 29.96 4.08 -3.36
CA SER A 79 31.33 4.58 -3.51
C SER A 79 32.33 3.48 -3.19
#